data_AF-A0A316H8K1-F1
#
_entry.id   AF-A0A316H8K1-F1
#
_cell.length_a   1.000
_cell.length_b   1.000
_cell.length_c   1.000
_cell.angle_alpha   90.00
_cell.angle_beta   90.00
_cell.angle_gamma   90.00
#
_symmetry.space_group_name_H-M   'P 1'
#
loop_
_entity.id
_entity.type
_entity.pdbx_description
1 polymer ?
#
loop_
_entity_poly.entity_id
_entity_poly.type
_entity_poly.pdbx_seq_one_letter_code
_entity_poly.pdbx_strand_id
1 'polypeptide(L)'
;MFVDDATGKLMELRFVRSESAFTYFEALALYLRQHGAPVAFYSDKHSVFRVAKKDARGGQGMTQFGRAPSELSIEILCANSSQAKGRVERMNRTLQDRLVKELRLGGIDDMAAGNAFLPTFMEHYNARFAIVPARPDDLHRSINLAPDRLNEILCKREQRYVASQLTFSFERQRIMLVETEVTRGLAGRYVETYAYADGRLDVRWKGHSLPYRVFDKDQRVSHAAIIDNKRLGDVLAYIKERQEQQTKPAVKTNSEKIGYKPRGRKPGKRTDFMTDPAIIARRRQALSQQSAVEQGQSYPARLNGE
;
A
#
# COMPACT_ATOMS: atom_id res chain seq x y z
N MET A 1 17.48 -8.19 -9.87
CA MET A 1 18.77 -8.89 -9.98
C MET A 1 19.48 -8.41 -11.23
N PHE A 2 20.75 -8.06 -11.11
CA PHE A 2 21.65 -7.82 -12.23
C PHE A 2 22.77 -8.85 -12.23
N VAL A 3 23.12 -9.37 -13.40
CA VAL A 3 24.13 -10.41 -13.58
C VAL A 3 25.07 -9.97 -14.69
N ASP A 4 26.37 -10.10 -14.46
CA ASP A 4 27.36 -9.86 -15.50
C ASP A 4 27.40 -11.03 -16.49
N ASP A 5 27.34 -10.70 -17.78
CA ASP A 5 27.21 -11.70 -18.84
C ASP A 5 28.51 -12.49 -19.07
N ALA A 6 29.65 -11.84 -18.86
CA ALA A 6 30.97 -12.41 -19.15
C ALA A 6 31.47 -13.34 -18.02
N THR A 7 31.22 -12.96 -16.76
CA THR A 7 31.71 -13.67 -15.57
C THR A 7 30.64 -14.47 -14.85
N GLY A 8 29.35 -14.20 -15.11
CA GLY A 8 28.24 -14.76 -14.36
C GLY A 8 28.13 -14.23 -12.93
N LYS A 9 28.84 -13.15 -12.57
CA LYS A 9 28.77 -12.53 -11.24
C LYS A 9 27.39 -11.94 -10.97
N LEU A 10 26.91 -12.12 -9.75
CA LEU A 10 25.81 -11.33 -9.20
C LEU A 10 26.34 -9.91 -8.95
N MET A 11 25.78 -8.93 -9.65
CA MET A 11 26.21 -7.54 -9.58
C MET A 11 25.34 -6.74 -8.61
N GLU A 12 24.05 -7.06 -8.53
CA GLU A 12 23.11 -6.42 -7.62
C GLU A 12 21.90 -7.33 -7.35
N LEU A 13 21.56 -7.50 -6.08
CA LEU A 13 20.37 -8.20 -5.59
C LEU A 13 19.61 -7.30 -4.63
N ARG A 14 18.28 -7.33 -4.71
CA ARG A 14 17.42 -6.56 -3.82
C ARG A 14 16.08 -7.26 -3.65
N PHE A 15 15.67 -7.46 -2.39
CA PHE A 15 14.30 -7.79 -2.04
C PHE A 15 13.45 -6.53 -2.01
N VAL A 16 12.29 -6.60 -2.66
CA VAL A 16 11.32 -5.51 -2.74
C VAL A 16 9.92 -6.06 -2.52
N ARG A 17 9.03 -5.23 -1.98
CA ARG A 17 7.64 -5.65 -1.70
C ARG A 17 6.86 -5.99 -2.97
N SER A 18 7.10 -5.25 -4.04
CA SER A 18 6.42 -5.41 -5.32
C SER A 18 7.30 -4.92 -6.46
N GLU A 19 7.28 -5.63 -7.57
CA GLU A 19 7.96 -5.20 -8.79
C GLU A 19 7.31 -3.94 -9.39
N SER A 20 8.08 -2.88 -9.53
CA SER A 20 7.66 -1.60 -10.11
C SER A 20 8.82 -0.88 -10.80
N ALA A 21 8.53 0.16 -11.59
CA ALA A 21 9.57 1.00 -12.18
C ALA A 21 10.49 1.62 -11.11
N PHE A 22 9.94 2.05 -9.97
CA PHE A 22 10.72 2.62 -8.87
C PHE A 22 11.69 1.62 -8.26
N THR A 23 11.26 0.38 -8.03
CA THR A 23 12.14 -0.65 -7.49
C THR A 23 13.29 -0.99 -8.44
N TYR A 24 13.04 -0.93 -9.76
CA TYR A 24 14.13 -1.06 -10.73
C TYR A 24 15.05 0.15 -10.74
N PHE A 25 14.53 1.38 -10.60
CA PHE A 25 15.35 2.59 -10.47
C PHE A 25 16.22 2.56 -9.22
N GLU A 26 15.71 2.09 -8.08
CA GLU A 26 16.51 1.92 -6.87
C GLU A 26 17.65 0.93 -7.07
N ALA A 27 17.35 -0.26 -7.61
CA ALA A 27 18.36 -1.28 -7.87
C ALA A 27 19.39 -0.80 -8.91
N LEU A 28 18.94 -0.07 -9.94
CA LEU A 28 19.82 0.55 -10.93
C LEU A 28 20.71 1.62 -10.29
N ALA A 29 20.18 2.48 -9.42
CA ALA A 29 20.99 3.49 -8.72
C ALA A 29 22.11 2.84 -7.89
N LEU A 30 21.83 1.74 -7.19
CA LEU A 30 22.81 1.00 -6.42
C LEU A 30 23.88 0.36 -7.32
N TYR A 31 23.45 -0.31 -8.39
CA TYR A 31 24.34 -0.88 -9.39
C TYR A 31 25.30 0.17 -9.96
N LEU A 32 24.75 1.30 -10.41
CA LEU A 32 25.50 2.37 -11.06
C LEU A 32 26.53 3.02 -10.12
N ARG A 33 26.21 3.12 -8.82
CA ARG A 33 27.14 3.65 -7.81
C ARG A 33 28.31 2.71 -7.54
N GLN A 34 28.06 1.39 -7.57
CA GLN A 34 29.08 0.38 -7.26
C GLN A 34 29.96 0.04 -8.46
N HIS A 35 29.35 -0.06 -9.65
CA HIS A 35 29.99 -0.65 -10.84
C HIS A 35 30.11 0.32 -12.01
N GLY A 36 29.48 1.49 -11.96
CA GLY A 36 29.38 2.40 -13.11
C GLY A 36 28.32 2.00 -14.13
N ALA A 37 28.27 2.71 -15.25
CA ALA A 37 27.27 2.52 -16.30
C ALA A 37 27.73 1.47 -17.32
N PRO A 38 26.99 0.37 -17.52
CA PRO A 38 27.32 -0.59 -18.56
C PRO A 38 27.03 0.00 -19.95
N VAL A 39 27.57 -0.64 -21.00
CA VAL A 39 27.18 -0.33 -22.39
C VAL A 39 25.72 -0.70 -22.63
N ALA A 40 25.28 -1.86 -22.15
CA ALA A 40 23.93 -2.34 -22.38
C ALA A 40 23.40 -3.23 -21.25
N PHE A 41 22.08 -3.21 -21.06
CA PHE A 41 21.35 -4.21 -20.31
C PHE A 41 20.60 -5.14 -21.25
N TYR A 42 20.63 -6.43 -20.94
CA TYR A 42 19.80 -7.44 -21.57
C TYR A 42 18.57 -7.69 -20.71
N SER A 43 17.40 -7.60 -21.32
CA SER A 43 16.16 -8.00 -20.67
C SER A 43 15.40 -9.00 -21.53
N ASP A 44 14.68 -9.91 -20.86
CA ASP A 44 13.59 -10.65 -21.50
C ASP A 44 12.53 -9.66 -21.99
N LYS A 45 11.71 -10.08 -22.95
CA LYS A 45 10.64 -9.31 -23.61
C LYS A 45 9.47 -8.95 -22.69
N HIS A 46 9.74 -8.66 -21.43
CA HIS A 46 8.75 -8.14 -20.51
C HIS A 46 8.33 -6.73 -20.94
N SER A 47 7.03 -6.49 -20.83
CA SER A 47 6.32 -5.24 -21.12
C SER A 47 6.81 -4.03 -20.31
N VAL A 48 7.71 -4.25 -19.35
CA VAL A 48 8.39 -3.21 -18.56
C VAL A 48 9.34 -2.37 -19.44
N PHE A 49 9.90 -2.94 -20.51
CA PHE A 49 10.90 -2.28 -21.36
C PHE A 49 10.32 -1.76 -22.69
N ARG A 50 9.22 -2.34 -23.16
CA ARG A 50 8.58 -1.95 -24.43
C ARG A 50 7.08 -1.76 -24.29
N VAL A 51 6.58 -0.63 -24.80
CA VAL A 51 5.13 -0.41 -24.94
C VAL A 51 4.62 -1.33 -26.06
N ALA A 52 3.67 -2.22 -25.74
CA ALA A 52 3.11 -3.18 -26.70
C ALA A 52 2.36 -2.51 -27.87
N LYS A 53 1.89 -1.27 -27.69
CA LYS A 53 1.26 -0.44 -28.71
C LYS A 53 2.12 0.80 -28.98
N LYS A 54 2.66 0.91 -30.20
CA LYS A 54 3.43 2.09 -30.66
C LYS A 54 2.57 3.38 -30.74
N ASP A 55 1.24 3.26 -30.72
CA ASP A 55 0.27 4.37 -30.87
C ASP A 55 -0.37 4.84 -29.56
N ALA A 56 0.33 4.75 -28.43
CA ALA A 56 -0.16 5.39 -27.21
C ALA A 56 -0.04 6.93 -27.39
N ARG A 57 -1.17 7.63 -27.49
CA ARG A 57 -1.28 9.10 -27.50
C ARG A 57 -0.62 9.67 -26.22
N GLY A 58 0.69 9.88 -26.23
CA GLY A 58 1.41 10.32 -25.03
C GLY A 58 2.94 10.25 -25.01
N GLY A 59 3.62 9.75 -26.05
CA GLY A 59 5.07 9.98 -26.21
C GLY A 59 5.93 8.74 -26.48
N GLN A 60 6.76 8.87 -27.51
CA GLN A 60 7.98 8.12 -27.89
C GLN A 60 8.00 6.58 -27.96
N GLY A 61 6.94 5.85 -27.60
CA GLY A 61 6.93 4.38 -27.74
C GLY A 61 7.93 3.64 -26.83
N MET A 62 8.61 4.37 -25.94
CA MET A 62 9.53 3.88 -24.91
C MET A 62 8.81 3.84 -23.56
N THR A 63 9.11 2.83 -22.75
CA THR A 63 8.57 2.73 -21.38
C THR A 63 9.21 3.76 -20.46
N GLN A 64 8.54 4.10 -19.36
CA GLN A 64 9.09 4.97 -18.30
C GLN A 64 10.45 4.47 -17.81
N PHE A 65 10.60 3.15 -17.71
CA PHE A 65 11.85 2.53 -17.37
C PHE A 65 12.89 2.69 -18.49
N GLY A 66 12.53 2.43 -19.75
CA GLY A 66 13.47 2.50 -20.88
C GLY A 66 14.08 3.88 -21.13
N ARG A 67 13.37 4.95 -20.75
CA ARG A 67 13.87 6.33 -20.85
C ARG A 67 15.14 6.55 -20.02
N ALA A 68 15.15 6.08 -18.76
CA ALA A 68 16.21 6.44 -17.83
C ALA A 68 17.59 5.85 -18.21
N PRO A 69 17.72 4.55 -18.56
CA PRO A 69 18.97 4.01 -19.09
C PRO A 69 19.40 4.69 -20.40
N SER A 70 18.46 5.03 -21.29
CA SER A 70 18.78 5.74 -22.52
C SER A 70 19.40 7.13 -22.26
N GLU A 71 18.88 7.89 -21.29
CA GLU A 71 19.48 9.17 -20.86
C GLU A 71 20.89 9.01 -20.26
N LEU A 72 21.20 7.83 -19.71
CA LEU A 72 22.55 7.46 -19.23
C LEU A 72 23.45 6.88 -20.35
N SER A 73 22.96 6.87 -21.59
CA SER A 73 23.61 6.20 -22.73
C SER A 73 23.85 4.71 -22.49
N ILE A 74 22.92 4.05 -21.80
CA ILE A 74 22.88 2.61 -21.57
C ILE A 74 21.82 2.03 -22.50
N GLU A 75 22.24 1.16 -23.41
CA GLU A 75 21.31 0.52 -24.35
C GLU A 75 20.50 -0.58 -23.66
N ILE A 76 19.22 -0.71 -24.01
CA ILE A 76 18.39 -1.84 -23.54
C ILE A 76 18.14 -2.78 -24.71
N LEU A 77 18.81 -3.92 -24.67
CA LEU A 77 18.67 -4.97 -25.66
C LEU A 77 17.61 -5.97 -25.19
N CYS A 78 16.43 -5.88 -25.81
CA CYS A 78 15.38 -6.89 -25.65
C CYS A 78 15.75 -8.14 -26.44
N ALA A 79 16.58 -9.00 -25.86
CA ALA A 79 17.09 -10.17 -26.55
C ALA A 79 16.04 -11.28 -26.62
N ASN A 80 15.84 -11.83 -27.82
CA ASN A 80 15.26 -13.16 -28.03
C ASN A 80 16.28 -14.28 -27.78
N SER A 81 17.51 -13.96 -27.34
CA SER A 81 18.56 -14.97 -27.25
C SER A 81 18.25 -15.90 -26.08
N SER A 82 18.03 -17.17 -26.43
CA SER A 82 17.85 -18.27 -25.49
C SER A 82 19.00 -18.36 -24.47
N GLN A 83 20.19 -17.87 -24.83
CA GLN A 83 21.38 -17.85 -23.99
C GLN A 83 21.27 -16.88 -22.81
N ALA A 84 20.93 -15.60 -23.04
CA ALA A 84 20.81 -14.62 -21.96
C ALA A 84 19.63 -14.99 -21.03
N LYS A 85 18.49 -15.38 -21.63
CA LYS A 85 17.31 -15.83 -20.89
C LYS A 85 17.59 -17.09 -20.06
N GLY A 86 18.21 -18.11 -20.66
CA GLY A 86 18.56 -19.35 -19.97
C GLY A 86 19.62 -19.17 -18.89
N ARG A 87 20.50 -18.16 -19.00
CA ARG A 87 21.47 -17.80 -17.94
C ARG A 87 20.75 -17.17 -16.74
N VAL A 88 19.91 -16.16 -16.99
CA VAL A 88 19.14 -15.50 -15.91
C VAL A 88 18.20 -16.50 -15.22
N GLU A 89 17.53 -17.37 -15.96
CA GLU A 89 16.64 -18.39 -15.38
C GLU A 89 17.42 -19.41 -14.54
N ARG A 90 18.58 -19.87 -15.01
CA ARG A 90 19.45 -20.75 -14.20
C ARG A 90 19.94 -20.05 -12.94
N MET A 91 20.36 -18.79 -13.04
CA MET A 91 20.77 -18.00 -11.89
C MET A 91 19.62 -17.86 -10.88
N ASN A 92 18.43 -17.48 -11.34
CA ASN A 92 17.24 -17.36 -10.49
C ASN A 92 16.90 -18.67 -9.78
N ARG A 93 17.01 -19.82 -10.45
CA ARG A 93 16.78 -21.14 -9.84
C ARG A 93 17.81 -21.44 -8.74
N THR A 94 19.08 -21.13 -9.00
CA THR A 94 20.15 -21.27 -8.00
C THR A 94 19.91 -20.38 -6.79
N LEU A 95 19.47 -19.14 -7.00
CA LEU A 95 19.11 -18.22 -5.92
C LEU A 95 17.89 -18.76 -5.14
N GLN A 96 16.83 -19.17 -5.83
CA GLN A 96 15.63 -19.72 -5.18
C GLN A 96 15.91 -20.95 -4.31
N ASP A 97 16.94 -21.74 -4.63
CA ASP A 97 17.37 -22.84 -3.78
C ASP A 97 18.32 -22.38 -2.65
N ARG A 98 19.45 -21.75 -3.02
CA ARG A 98 20.55 -21.47 -2.09
C ARG A 98 20.31 -20.24 -1.23
N LEU A 99 19.87 -19.14 -1.81
CA LEU A 99 19.63 -17.90 -1.05
C LEU A 99 18.57 -18.15 0.03
N VAL A 100 17.52 -18.92 -0.28
CA VAL A 100 16.49 -19.29 0.69
C VAL A 100 17.07 -20.12 1.85
N LYS A 101 17.97 -21.07 1.57
CA LYS A 101 18.65 -21.86 2.61
C LYS A 101 19.57 -21.02 3.48
N GLU A 102 20.37 -20.14 2.89
CA GLU A 102 21.28 -19.25 3.60
C GLU A 102 20.51 -18.26 4.50
N LEU A 103 19.42 -17.67 4.00
CA LEU A 103 18.53 -16.83 4.81
C LEU A 103 17.97 -17.60 6.01
N ARG A 104 17.55 -18.85 5.80
CA ARG A 104 17.03 -19.71 6.88
C ARG A 104 18.11 -20.08 7.90
N LEU A 105 19.33 -20.36 7.46
CA LEU A 105 20.47 -20.62 8.37
C LEU A 105 20.84 -19.38 9.18
N GLY A 106 20.74 -18.19 8.58
CA GLY A 106 20.94 -16.91 9.26
C GLY A 106 19.78 -16.47 10.15
N GLY A 107 18.67 -17.22 10.19
CA GLY A 107 17.47 -16.83 10.94
C GLY A 107 16.81 -15.55 10.42
N ILE A 108 16.99 -15.21 9.14
CA ILE A 108 16.49 -13.98 8.53
C ILE A 108 15.07 -14.21 8.03
N ASP A 109 14.11 -13.44 8.55
CA ASP A 109 12.69 -13.55 8.22
C ASP A 109 12.05 -12.24 7.74
N ASP A 110 12.79 -11.13 7.73
CA ASP A 110 12.33 -9.84 7.24
C ASP A 110 13.16 -9.29 6.05
N MET A 111 12.54 -8.38 5.29
CA MET A 111 13.12 -7.84 4.07
C MET A 111 14.31 -6.92 4.32
N ALA A 112 14.33 -6.18 5.43
CA ALA A 112 15.43 -5.28 5.76
C ALA A 112 16.69 -6.09 6.13
N ALA A 113 16.54 -7.09 7.00
CA ALA A 113 17.61 -8.04 7.33
C ALA A 113 18.06 -8.82 6.08
N GLY A 114 17.12 -9.25 5.23
CA GLY A 114 17.44 -9.87 3.94
C GLY A 114 18.30 -8.97 3.06
N ASN A 115 17.89 -7.71 2.86
CA ASN A 115 18.66 -6.76 2.06
C ASN A 115 20.03 -6.41 2.67
N ALA A 116 20.17 -6.41 3.99
CA ALA A 116 21.46 -6.22 4.67
C ALA A 116 22.39 -7.43 4.48
N PHE A 117 21.84 -8.63 4.33
CA PHE A 117 22.59 -9.87 4.11
C PHE A 117 23.06 -10.07 2.66
N LEU A 118 22.31 -9.53 1.68
CA LEU A 118 22.59 -9.74 0.25
C LEU A 118 24.03 -9.40 -0.20
N PRO A 119 24.67 -8.31 0.25
CA PRO A 119 26.06 -8.02 -0.13
C PRO A 119 27.02 -9.16 0.24
N THR A 120 26.97 -9.66 1.48
CA THR A 120 27.81 -10.77 1.94
C THR A 120 27.49 -12.06 1.18
N PHE A 121 26.21 -12.34 0.92
CA PHE A 121 25.83 -13.49 0.10
C PHE A 121 26.41 -13.38 -1.32
N MET A 122 26.31 -12.21 -1.96
CA MET A 122 26.85 -11.99 -3.30
C MET A 122 28.36 -12.18 -3.35
N GLU A 123 29.10 -11.68 -2.36
CA GLU A 123 30.55 -11.89 -2.24
C GLU A 123 30.91 -13.38 -2.18
N HIS A 124 30.30 -14.13 -1.25
CA HIS A 124 30.53 -15.57 -1.12
C HIS A 124 30.11 -16.35 -2.36
N TYR A 125 28.98 -15.98 -2.97
CA TYR A 125 28.50 -16.60 -4.20
C TYR A 125 29.48 -16.36 -5.36
N ASN A 126 29.87 -15.10 -5.58
CA ASN A 126 30.76 -14.71 -6.65
C ASN A 126 32.15 -15.35 -6.49
N ALA A 127 32.67 -15.46 -5.27
CA ALA A 127 33.94 -16.14 -5.00
C ALA A 127 33.93 -17.62 -5.41
N ARG A 128 32.77 -18.29 -5.34
CA ARG A 128 32.64 -19.72 -5.64
C ARG A 128 32.24 -20.02 -7.08
N PHE A 129 31.44 -19.15 -7.70
CA PHE A 129 30.76 -19.46 -8.97
C PHE A 129 31.07 -18.51 -10.12
N ALA A 130 31.71 -17.37 -9.87
CA ALA A 130 32.15 -16.51 -10.96
C ALA A 130 33.22 -17.22 -11.79
N ILE A 131 33.14 -17.06 -13.10
CA ILE A 131 34.12 -17.59 -14.04
C ILE A 131 35.05 -16.48 -14.53
N VAL A 132 36.25 -16.87 -14.96
CA VAL A 132 37.15 -15.95 -15.67
C VAL A 132 36.49 -15.60 -17.01
N PRO A 133 36.32 -14.30 -17.33
CA PRO A 133 35.66 -13.92 -18.56
C PRO A 133 36.55 -14.27 -19.76
N ALA A 134 35.92 -14.61 -20.88
CA ALA A 134 36.64 -14.92 -22.12
C ALA A 134 37.44 -13.71 -22.67
N ARG A 135 36.99 -12.50 -22.34
CA ARG A 135 37.68 -11.24 -22.63
C ARG A 135 37.84 -10.46 -21.32
N PRO A 136 39.03 -9.91 -21.03
CA PRO A 136 39.29 -9.25 -19.76
C PRO A 136 38.74 -7.82 -19.70
N ASP A 137 38.29 -7.26 -20.82
CA ASP A 137 37.88 -5.85 -20.91
C ASP A 137 36.62 -5.59 -20.08
N ASP A 138 36.71 -4.62 -19.17
CA ASP A 138 35.55 -4.07 -18.49
C ASP A 138 34.90 -2.98 -19.35
N LEU A 139 33.65 -3.19 -19.74
CA LEU A 139 32.88 -2.27 -20.57
C LEU A 139 32.05 -1.28 -19.75
N HIS A 140 32.24 -1.22 -18.43
CA HIS A 140 31.63 -0.19 -17.60
C HIS A 140 32.29 1.18 -17.80
N ARG A 141 31.47 2.22 -17.82
CA ARG A 141 31.88 3.61 -17.88
C ARG A 141 31.66 4.27 -16.52
N SER A 142 32.61 5.10 -16.10
CA SER A 142 32.44 5.94 -14.91
C SER A 142 31.25 6.90 -15.09
N ILE A 143 30.41 7.03 -14.06
CA ILE A 143 29.30 7.97 -14.07
C ILE A 143 29.72 9.25 -13.39
N ASN A 144 30.08 10.25 -14.19
CA ASN A 144 30.43 11.59 -13.73
C ASN A 144 29.19 12.48 -13.73
N LEU A 145 28.18 12.11 -12.93
CA LEU A 145 26.95 12.88 -12.77
C LEU A 145 26.88 13.43 -11.34
N ALA A 146 26.40 14.67 -11.20
CA ALA A 146 26.00 15.16 -9.89
C ALA A 146 24.91 14.23 -9.30
N PRO A 147 24.94 13.93 -7.99
CA PRO A 147 23.98 13.02 -7.36
C PRO A 147 22.51 13.37 -7.68
N ASP A 148 22.19 14.65 -7.73
CA ASP A 148 20.85 15.14 -8.05
C ASP A 148 20.43 14.84 -9.49
N ARG A 149 21.38 14.87 -10.45
CA ARG A 149 21.11 14.53 -11.85
C ARG A 149 20.76 13.07 -12.02
N LEU A 150 21.40 12.17 -11.27
CA LEU A 150 21.03 10.76 -11.30
C LEU A 150 19.59 10.57 -10.81
N ASN A 151 19.17 11.26 -9.74
CA ASN A 151 17.79 11.19 -9.25
C ASN A 151 16.77 11.77 -10.24
N GLU A 152 17.12 12.85 -10.96
CA GLU A 152 16.29 13.40 -12.04
C GLU A 152 16.13 12.42 -13.21
N ILE A 153 17.18 11.66 -13.52
CA ILE A 153 17.13 10.62 -14.55
C ILE A 153 16.38 9.38 -14.05
N LEU A 154 16.52 9.02 -12.78
CA LEU A 154 15.89 7.85 -12.16
C LEU A 154 14.52 8.19 -11.50
N CYS A 155 13.69 8.94 -12.22
CA CYS A 155 12.34 9.28 -11.79
C CYS A 155 11.29 8.94 -12.87
N LYS A 156 10.02 8.84 -12.46
CA LYS A 156 8.91 8.64 -13.39
C LYS A 156 8.50 9.98 -14.00
N ARG A 157 8.55 10.10 -15.35
CA ARG A 157 8.25 11.34 -16.08
C ARG A 157 7.00 11.19 -16.93
N GLU A 158 5.98 12.00 -16.66
CA GLU A 158 4.74 11.96 -17.43
C GLU A 158 4.36 13.35 -17.95
N GLN A 159 3.73 13.40 -19.12
CA GLN A 159 3.11 14.61 -19.63
C GLN A 159 1.67 14.68 -19.12
N ARG A 160 1.30 15.80 -18.48
CA ARG A 160 -0.03 16.01 -17.92
C ARG A 160 -0.68 17.23 -18.55
N TYR A 161 -1.89 17.05 -19.07
CA TYR A 161 -2.68 18.15 -19.61
C TYR A 161 -3.22 19.03 -18.49
N VAL A 162 -3.00 20.33 -18.60
CA VAL A 162 -3.44 21.35 -17.65
C VAL A 162 -4.82 21.85 -18.07
N ALA A 163 -5.83 21.64 -17.23
CA ALA A 163 -7.18 22.14 -17.46
C ALA A 163 -7.25 23.67 -17.32
N SER A 164 -8.37 24.26 -17.75
CA SER A 164 -8.62 25.71 -17.70
C SER A 164 -8.39 26.34 -16.32
N GLN A 165 -8.66 25.61 -15.24
CA GLN A 165 -8.44 26.05 -13.86
C GLN A 165 -7.00 25.82 -13.35
N LEU A 166 -6.01 25.67 -14.25
CA LEU A 166 -4.62 25.36 -13.90
C LEU A 166 -4.46 24.10 -13.04
N THR A 167 -5.32 23.11 -13.27
CA THR A 167 -5.29 21.84 -12.52
C THR A 167 -5.08 20.65 -13.43
N PHE A 168 -4.47 19.60 -12.88
CA PHE A 168 -4.42 18.29 -13.51
C PHE A 168 -4.52 17.20 -12.44
N SER A 169 -4.89 15.99 -12.84
CA SER A 169 -4.91 14.84 -11.93
C SER A 169 -3.56 14.12 -12.02
N PHE A 170 -2.99 13.81 -10.86
CA PHE A 170 -1.80 12.99 -10.74
C PHE A 170 -2.09 11.91 -9.69
N GLU A 171 -2.08 10.65 -10.11
CA GLU A 171 -2.51 9.52 -9.28
C GLU A 171 -3.91 9.77 -8.69
N ARG A 172 -4.06 9.83 -7.36
CA ARG A 172 -5.34 10.11 -6.68
C ARG A 172 -5.50 11.58 -6.27
N GLN A 173 -4.50 12.41 -6.56
CA GLN A 173 -4.47 13.80 -6.14
C GLN A 173 -4.82 14.73 -7.30
N ARG A 174 -5.43 15.86 -6.98
CA ARG A 174 -5.59 16.98 -7.91
C ARG A 174 -4.50 17.99 -7.61
N ILE A 175 -3.61 18.19 -8.59
CA ILE A 175 -2.57 19.20 -8.51
C ILE A 175 -3.11 20.49 -9.10
N MET A 176 -2.90 21.61 -8.41
CA MET A 176 -3.25 22.96 -8.85
C MET A 176 -1.99 23.80 -8.93
N LEU A 177 -1.62 24.25 -10.12
CA LEU A 177 -0.49 25.15 -10.29
C LEU A 177 -0.81 26.49 -9.61
N VAL A 178 0.17 27.05 -8.90
CA VAL A 178 0.03 28.39 -8.34
C VAL A 178 0.04 29.38 -9.51
N GLU A 179 -0.88 30.34 -9.49
CA GLU A 179 -1.01 31.33 -10.53
C GLU A 179 0.18 32.30 -10.53
N THR A 180 0.92 32.32 -11.63
CA THR A 180 2.05 33.20 -11.92
C THR A 180 1.95 33.63 -13.39
N GLU A 181 2.76 34.59 -13.82
CA GLU A 181 2.79 35.03 -15.23
C GLU A 181 3.03 33.86 -16.20
N VAL A 182 3.88 32.91 -15.79
CA VAL A 182 4.17 31.70 -16.58
C VAL A 182 2.98 30.74 -16.56
N THR A 183 2.40 30.46 -15.39
CA THR A 183 1.37 29.41 -15.29
C THR A 183 0.03 29.83 -15.88
N ARG A 184 -0.32 31.13 -15.93
CA ARG A 184 -1.55 31.61 -16.61
C ARG A 184 -1.64 31.16 -18.07
N GLY A 185 -0.50 31.13 -18.77
CA GLY A 185 -0.43 30.67 -20.17
C GLY A 185 -0.44 29.15 -20.36
N LEU A 186 -0.45 28.38 -19.26
CA LEU A 186 -0.39 26.90 -19.32
C LEU A 186 -1.77 26.25 -19.39
N ALA A 187 -2.87 26.99 -19.22
CA ALA A 187 -4.20 26.47 -19.45
C ALA A 187 -4.30 25.90 -20.88
N GLY A 188 -4.68 24.63 -20.99
CA GLY A 188 -4.76 23.92 -22.27
C GLY A 188 -3.41 23.42 -22.83
N ARG A 189 -2.33 23.50 -22.05
CA ARG A 189 -1.00 22.97 -22.40
C ARG A 189 -0.68 21.70 -21.62
N TYR A 190 0.42 21.04 -21.98
CA TYR A 190 0.95 19.89 -21.23
C TYR A 190 2.11 20.35 -20.35
N VAL A 191 2.24 19.79 -19.16
CA VAL A 191 3.41 19.99 -18.28
C VAL A 191 4.07 18.64 -17.98
N GLU A 192 5.35 18.66 -17.65
CA GLU A 192 6.08 17.47 -17.23
C GLU A 192 5.96 17.26 -15.73
N THR A 193 5.62 16.07 -15.29
CA THR A 193 5.67 15.67 -13.88
C THR A 193 6.81 14.70 -13.65
N TYR A 194 7.65 14.97 -12.67
CA TYR A 194 8.77 14.16 -12.21
C TYR A 194 8.39 13.60 -10.84
N ALA A 195 8.06 12.31 -10.77
CA ALA A 195 7.76 11.63 -9.52
C ALA A 195 8.95 10.76 -9.10
N TYR A 196 9.43 11.00 -7.88
CA TYR A 196 10.60 10.36 -7.31
C TYR A 196 10.20 9.21 -6.37
N ALA A 197 11.13 8.29 -6.11
CA ALA A 197 10.88 7.11 -5.26
C ALA A 197 10.59 7.47 -3.79
N ASP A 198 11.05 8.64 -3.32
CA ASP A 198 10.79 9.19 -1.99
C ASP A 198 9.38 9.82 -1.86
N GLY A 199 8.57 9.80 -2.92
CA GLY A 199 7.23 10.40 -2.95
C GLY A 199 7.22 11.89 -3.32
N ARG A 200 8.38 12.51 -3.56
CA ARG A 200 8.44 13.89 -4.04
C ARG A 200 7.89 13.98 -5.45
N LEU A 201 7.20 15.08 -5.73
CA LEU A 201 6.70 15.44 -7.06
C LEU A 201 7.29 16.80 -7.45
N ASP A 202 7.82 16.90 -8.66
CA ASP A 202 8.23 18.15 -9.28
C ASP A 202 7.48 18.33 -10.59
N VAL A 203 6.97 19.54 -10.83
CA VAL A 203 6.16 19.86 -12.00
C VAL A 203 6.93 20.88 -12.81
N ARG A 204 7.30 20.55 -14.05
CA ARG A 204 8.16 21.39 -14.87
C ARG A 204 7.49 21.81 -16.17
N TRP A 205 7.81 23.03 -16.60
CA TRP A 205 7.50 23.54 -17.93
C TRP A 205 8.76 24.09 -18.58
N LYS A 206 9.12 23.57 -19.76
CA LYS A 206 10.36 23.92 -20.47
C LYS A 206 11.61 23.84 -19.59
N GLY A 207 11.65 22.85 -18.68
CA GLY A 207 12.76 22.64 -17.76
C GLY A 207 12.70 23.43 -16.44
N HIS A 208 11.76 24.37 -16.28
CA HIS A 208 11.61 25.17 -15.05
C HIS A 208 10.57 24.56 -14.11
N SER A 209 10.91 24.40 -12.84
CA SER A 209 9.98 23.94 -11.80
C SER A 209 8.90 24.99 -11.53
N LEU A 210 7.66 24.51 -11.42
CA LEU A 210 6.47 25.31 -11.20
C LEU A 210 5.95 25.09 -9.77
N PRO A 211 5.59 26.17 -9.06
CA PRO A 211 4.93 26.03 -7.77
C PRO A 211 3.52 25.45 -7.95
N TYR A 212 3.13 24.55 -7.05
CA TYR A 212 1.81 23.92 -7.07
C TYR A 212 1.30 23.64 -5.66
N ARG A 213 -0.01 23.37 -5.55
CA ARG A 213 -0.69 22.89 -4.36
C ARG A 213 -1.32 21.54 -4.65
N VAL A 214 -1.28 20.65 -3.67
CA VAL A 214 -1.90 19.32 -3.74
C VAL A 214 -3.27 19.39 -3.07
N PHE A 215 -4.29 18.93 -3.77
CA PHE A 215 -5.62 18.72 -3.21
C PHE A 215 -5.93 17.23 -3.23
N ASP A 216 -6.07 16.64 -2.06
CA ASP A 216 -6.40 15.23 -1.92
C ASP A 216 -7.90 15.00 -2.17
N LYS A 217 -8.24 14.15 -3.15
CA LYS A 217 -9.63 13.77 -3.43
C LYS A 217 -10.14 12.71 -2.46
N ASP A 218 -9.27 12.10 -1.66
CA ASP A 218 -9.59 10.95 -0.79
C ASP A 218 -10.29 11.32 0.53
N GLN A 219 -10.93 12.48 0.63
CA GLN A 219 -11.84 12.77 1.76
C GLN A 219 -13.07 11.84 1.79
N ARG A 220 -13.33 11.04 0.73
CA ARG A 220 -14.41 10.05 0.72
C ARG A 220 -14.00 8.78 -0.04
N VAL A 221 -13.54 7.77 0.68
CA VAL A 221 -13.59 6.39 0.16
C VAL A 221 -15.06 6.01 0.04
N SER A 222 -15.60 5.96 -1.17
CA SER A 222 -16.95 5.44 -1.40
C SER A 222 -16.93 3.93 -1.15
N HIS A 223 -17.73 3.47 -0.18
CA HIS A 223 -17.98 2.05 0.05
C HIS A 223 -18.40 1.39 -1.29
N ALA A 224 -17.76 0.26 -1.66
CA ALA A 224 -18.00 -0.53 -2.88
C ALA A 224 -17.36 -0.08 -4.23
N ALA A 225 -16.25 0.66 -4.24
CA ALA A 225 -15.50 0.90 -5.48
C ALA A 225 -14.77 -0.38 -5.96
N ILE A 226 -14.86 -0.69 -7.26
CA ILE A 226 -14.07 -1.78 -7.89
C ILE A 226 -12.60 -1.32 -7.97
N ILE A 227 -11.71 -2.06 -7.30
CA ILE A 227 -10.28 -1.72 -7.18
C ILE A 227 -9.46 -2.77 -7.94
N ASP A 228 -8.52 -2.30 -8.77
CA ASP A 228 -7.57 -3.16 -9.49
C ASP A 228 -6.69 -3.94 -8.49
N ASN A 229 -6.38 -5.21 -8.78
CA ASN A 229 -5.70 -6.14 -7.87
C ASN A 229 -4.33 -5.61 -7.39
N LYS A 230 -3.64 -4.84 -8.26
CA LYS A 230 -2.37 -4.16 -7.93
C LYS A 230 -2.48 -3.09 -6.84
N ARG A 231 -3.71 -2.71 -6.46
CA ARG A 231 -4.01 -1.59 -5.56
C ARG A 231 -4.76 -2.04 -4.30
N LEU A 232 -4.93 -3.34 -4.12
CA LEU A 232 -5.61 -3.88 -2.95
C LEU A 232 -4.83 -3.58 -1.65
N GLY A 233 -3.49 -3.72 -1.70
CA GLY A 233 -2.62 -3.53 -0.54
C GLY A 233 -2.67 -2.11 0.05
N ASP A 234 -2.53 -1.08 -0.78
CA ASP A 234 -2.51 0.31 -0.34
C ASP A 234 -3.89 0.77 0.17
N VAL A 235 -4.97 0.31 -0.47
CA VAL A 235 -6.33 0.59 -0.01
C VAL A 235 -6.61 -0.10 1.32
N LEU A 236 -6.15 -1.34 1.52
CA LEU A 236 -6.27 -2.02 2.80
C LEU A 236 -5.47 -1.33 3.91
N ALA A 237 -4.26 -0.83 3.60
CA ALA A 237 -3.46 -0.07 4.56
C ALA A 237 -4.16 1.23 5.00
N TYR A 238 -4.73 1.98 4.05
CA TYR A 238 -5.52 3.18 4.34
C TYR A 238 -6.80 2.89 5.14
N ILE A 239 -7.54 1.83 4.77
CA ILE A 239 -8.73 1.41 5.52
C ILE A 239 -8.35 1.03 6.94
N LYS A 240 -7.25 0.29 7.13
CA LYS A 240 -6.74 -0.11 8.44
C LYS A 240 -6.38 1.11 9.29
N GLU A 241 -5.63 2.07 8.74
CA GLU A 241 -5.28 3.31 9.43
C GLU A 241 -6.54 4.11 9.85
N ARG A 242 -7.56 4.17 8.98
CA ARG A 242 -8.85 4.81 9.30
C ARG A 242 -9.65 4.05 10.35
N GLN A 243 -9.60 2.72 10.36
CA GLN A 243 -10.25 1.89 11.40
C GLN A 243 -9.54 2.03 12.74
N GLU A 244 -8.21 2.17 12.75
CA GLU A 244 -7.41 2.39 13.96
C GLU A 244 -7.67 3.79 14.56
N GLN A 245 -7.95 4.79 13.73
CA GLN A 245 -8.35 6.14 14.17
C GLN A 245 -9.82 6.25 14.59
N GLN A 246 -10.68 5.27 14.26
CA GLN A 246 -12.06 5.26 14.72
C GLN A 246 -12.14 4.73 16.16
N THR A 247 -12.67 5.55 17.06
CA THR A 247 -13.05 5.09 18.40
C THR A 247 -14.10 3.99 18.26
N LYS A 248 -13.79 2.78 18.75
CA LYS A 248 -14.74 1.67 18.77
C LYS A 248 -16.03 2.16 19.45
N PRO A 249 -17.18 2.18 18.76
CA PRO A 249 -18.42 2.59 19.39
C PRO A 249 -18.70 1.63 20.55
N ALA A 250 -18.96 2.18 21.74
CA ALA A 250 -19.36 1.37 22.89
C ALA A 250 -20.69 0.68 22.54
N VAL A 251 -20.61 -0.63 22.24
CA VAL A 251 -21.79 -1.44 21.93
C VAL A 251 -22.53 -1.66 23.24
N LYS A 252 -23.50 -0.78 23.54
CA LYS A 252 -24.43 -0.97 24.66
C LYS A 252 -25.27 -2.21 24.39
N THR A 253 -25.32 -3.11 25.36
CA THR A 253 -26.27 -4.23 25.37
C THR A 253 -27.71 -3.69 25.37
N ASN A 254 -28.68 -4.50 24.90
CA ASN A 254 -30.09 -4.06 24.89
C ASN A 254 -30.59 -3.63 26.28
N SER A 255 -30.10 -4.29 27.35
CA SER A 255 -30.37 -3.94 28.74
C SER A 255 -29.86 -2.54 29.11
N GLU A 256 -28.67 -2.15 28.63
CA GLU A 256 -28.10 -0.82 28.85
C GLU A 256 -28.75 0.27 28.00
N LYS A 257 -29.20 -0.07 26.78
CA LYS A 257 -29.98 0.86 25.94
C LYS A 257 -31.35 1.18 26.54
N ILE A 258 -31.97 0.22 27.21
CA ILE A 258 -33.31 0.36 27.80
C ILE A 258 -33.23 0.90 29.25
N GLY A 259 -32.03 1.13 29.79
CA GLY A 259 -31.85 1.68 31.15
C GLY A 259 -32.27 0.71 32.25
N TYR A 260 -32.15 -0.60 32.03
CA TYR A 260 -32.52 -1.63 33.00
C TYR A 260 -31.65 -1.52 34.26
N LYS A 261 -32.27 -1.21 35.40
CA LYS A 261 -31.63 -1.30 36.72
C LYS A 261 -32.00 -2.64 37.36
N PRO A 262 -31.05 -3.55 37.62
CA PRO A 262 -31.34 -4.81 38.27
C PRO A 262 -31.89 -4.53 39.69
N ARG A 263 -33.10 -5.03 39.98
CA ARG A 263 -33.62 -5.03 41.34
C ARG A 263 -32.77 -6.01 42.15
N GLY A 264 -32.12 -5.55 43.20
CA GLY A 264 -31.12 -6.27 44.02
C GLY A 264 -31.63 -7.50 44.79
N ARG A 265 -32.67 -8.19 44.32
CA ARG A 265 -33.14 -9.43 44.92
C ARG A 265 -33.43 -10.43 43.81
N LYS A 266 -32.49 -11.35 43.58
CA LYS A 266 -32.78 -12.58 42.83
C LYS A 266 -33.93 -13.29 43.55
N PRO A 267 -35.05 -13.64 42.89
CA PRO A 267 -36.01 -14.54 43.51
C PRO A 267 -35.29 -15.88 43.73
N GLY A 268 -35.13 -16.26 44.99
CA GLY A 268 -34.63 -17.59 45.34
C GLY A 268 -35.56 -18.69 44.80
N LYS A 269 -35.07 -19.93 44.84
CA LYS A 269 -35.84 -21.16 44.50
C LYS A 269 -37.27 -21.06 45.05
N ARG A 270 -38.28 -21.30 44.19
CA ARG A 270 -39.73 -21.34 44.49
C ARG A 270 -39.98 -21.83 45.92
N THR A 271 -40.18 -20.91 46.86
CA THR A 271 -40.75 -21.22 48.17
C THR A 271 -42.26 -21.17 48.03
N ASP A 272 -42.88 -22.26 48.45
CA ASP A 272 -44.29 -22.56 48.36
C ASP A 272 -45.15 -21.43 48.96
N PHE A 273 -45.87 -20.70 48.11
CA PHE A 273 -46.68 -19.53 48.48
C PHE A 273 -47.75 -19.86 49.55
N MET A 274 -48.05 -21.15 49.74
CA MET A 274 -48.97 -21.66 50.76
C MET A 274 -48.46 -21.50 52.20
N THR A 275 -47.14 -21.31 52.42
CA THR A 275 -46.54 -21.16 53.76
C THR A 275 -46.07 -19.73 54.07
N ASP A 276 -46.27 -18.78 53.16
CA ASP A 276 -45.93 -17.37 53.38
C ASP A 276 -46.84 -16.75 54.47
N PRO A 277 -46.28 -16.25 55.60
CA PRO A 277 -47.05 -15.64 56.69
C PRO A 277 -47.96 -14.50 56.22
N ALA A 278 -47.54 -13.73 55.22
CA ALA A 278 -48.32 -12.62 54.68
C ALA A 278 -49.53 -13.11 53.88
N ILE A 279 -49.42 -14.25 53.19
CA ILE A 279 -50.52 -14.86 52.42
C ILE A 279 -51.52 -15.56 53.37
N ILE A 280 -51.03 -16.22 54.43
CA ILE A 280 -51.89 -16.80 55.47
C ILE A 280 -52.71 -15.72 56.17
N ALA A 281 -52.09 -14.60 56.53
CA ALA A 281 -52.79 -13.47 57.15
C ALA A 281 -53.88 -12.90 56.23
N ARG A 282 -53.58 -12.74 54.93
CA ARG A 282 -54.53 -12.23 53.94
C ARG A 282 -55.70 -13.19 53.70
N ARG A 283 -55.45 -14.51 53.72
CA ARG A 283 -56.52 -15.54 53.66
C ARG A 283 -57.42 -15.51 54.88
N ARG A 284 -56.87 -15.37 56.09
CA ARG A 284 -57.68 -15.23 57.32
C ARG A 284 -58.54 -13.97 57.29
N GLN A 285 -57.99 -12.86 56.79
CA GLN A 285 -58.74 -11.62 56.62
C GLN A 285 -59.88 -11.77 55.60
N ALA A 286 -59.63 -12.41 54.46
CA ALA A 286 -60.65 -12.66 53.44
C ALA A 286 -61.76 -13.61 53.93
N LEU A 287 -61.43 -14.66 54.69
CA LEU A 287 -62.41 -15.55 55.31
C LEU A 287 -63.26 -14.82 56.36
N SER A 288 -62.65 -13.93 57.16
CA SER A 288 -63.40 -13.11 58.13
C SER A 288 -64.33 -12.10 57.45
N GLN A 289 -63.95 -11.58 56.29
CA GLN A 289 -64.78 -10.68 55.48
C GLN A 289 -65.90 -11.44 54.76
N GLN A 290 -65.68 -12.68 54.33
CA GLN A 290 -66.73 -13.53 53.77
C GLN A 290 -67.78 -13.91 54.81
N SER A 291 -67.37 -14.26 56.04
CA SER A 291 -68.32 -14.50 57.15
C SER A 291 -69.09 -13.23 57.55
N ALA A 292 -68.49 -12.05 57.41
CA ALA A 292 -69.16 -10.77 57.68
C ALA A 292 -70.12 -10.35 56.55
N VAL A 293 -69.86 -10.78 55.31
CA VAL A 293 -70.75 -10.55 54.14
C VAL A 293 -71.93 -11.52 54.11
N GLU A 294 -71.78 -12.75 54.62
CA GLU A 294 -72.91 -13.68 54.82
C GLU A 294 -73.85 -13.27 55.98
N GLN A 295 -73.38 -12.45 56.93
CA GLN A 295 -74.17 -11.95 58.07
C GLN A 295 -74.91 -10.62 57.82
N GLY A 296 -75.01 -10.18 56.56
CA GLY A 296 -76.03 -9.22 56.11
C GLY A 296 -76.02 -7.84 56.79
N GLN A 297 -74.95 -7.06 56.62
CA GLN A 297 -74.95 -5.63 56.96
C GLN A 297 -74.58 -4.76 55.76
N SER A 298 -75.36 -3.70 55.56
CA SER A 298 -75.45 -2.91 54.33
C SER A 298 -74.78 -1.53 54.41
N TYR A 299 -74.39 -1.03 53.22
CA TYR A 299 -74.18 0.37 52.79
C TYR A 299 -72.95 1.15 53.32
N PRO A 300 -72.60 2.33 52.72
CA PRO A 300 -73.15 3.00 51.54
C PRO A 300 -72.13 3.42 50.45
N ALA A 301 -72.67 3.69 49.26
CA ALA A 301 -72.02 4.31 48.12
C ALA A 301 -71.73 5.82 48.34
N ARG A 302 -70.61 6.30 47.78
CA ARG A 302 -70.37 7.70 47.36
C ARG A 302 -69.54 7.64 46.07
N LEU A 303 -70.12 7.91 44.89
CA LEU A 303 -70.42 9.20 44.25
C LEU A 303 -69.18 10.05 43.94
N ASN A 304 -68.98 10.25 42.64
CA ASN A 304 -67.94 11.02 41.95
C ASN A 304 -68.19 12.54 41.99
N GLY A 305 -67.10 13.30 41.81
CA GLY A 305 -67.02 14.74 41.52
C GLY A 305 -65.86 15.33 42.34
N GLU A 306 -64.87 16.03 41.81
CA GLU A 306 -64.53 16.57 40.48
C GLU A 306 -63.01 16.42 40.26
#